data_AF-A0A348RXF0-F1
#
_entry.id   AF-A0A348RXF0-F1
#
_cell.length_a   1.000
_cell.length_b   1.000
_cell.length_c   1.000
_cell.angle_alpha   90.00
_cell.angle_beta   90.00
_cell.angle_gamma   90.00
#
_symmetry.space_group_name_H-M   'P 1'
#
loop_
_entity.id
_entity.type
_entity.pdbx_description
1 polymer ?
#
loop_
_entity_poly.entity_id
_entity_poly.type
_entity_poly.pdbx_seq_one_letter_code
_entity_poly.pdbx_strand_id
1 'polypeptide(L)'
;MDERYFQTADDANLVLSLTLGESSILLMGDLSREGLIELGNAHPALKADVLVVNRPRKNDPPNIYWMDQLSPKLIIVTGIEQGRKDRWMEQLHPEAFSSRTIVWDTGAKGSIELVASGDMLKVIPNEGPSLLMDPRKSTSSNHFAQVNERSAQQF
;
A
#
# COMPACT_ATOMS: atom_id res chain seq x y z
N MET A 1 24.65 21.96 7.64
CA MET A 1 23.58 21.15 7.03
C MET A 1 22.26 21.77 7.47
N ASP A 2 21.34 21.99 6.55
CA ASP A 2 20.09 22.73 6.78
C ASP A 2 18.99 21.75 7.22
N GLU A 3 18.51 21.87 8.46
CA GLU A 3 17.60 20.92 9.15
C GLU A 3 16.14 20.98 8.64
N ARG A 4 15.90 21.45 7.41
CA ARG A 4 14.55 21.64 6.85
C ARG A 4 14.01 20.44 6.07
N TYR A 5 14.72 19.33 6.06
CA TYR A 5 14.39 18.16 5.24
C TYR A 5 13.65 17.11 6.07
N PHE A 6 12.39 16.83 5.70
CA PHE A 6 11.47 15.86 6.31
C PHE A 6 10.92 16.24 7.70
N GLN A 7 9.97 17.18 7.73
CA GLN A 7 9.35 17.65 8.97
C GLN A 7 8.38 16.64 9.59
N THR A 8 7.86 15.67 8.82
CA THR A 8 6.98 14.62 9.30
C THR A 8 7.37 13.25 8.78
N ALA A 9 7.01 12.18 9.51
CA ALA A 9 7.35 10.80 9.14
C ALA A 9 6.85 10.42 7.73
N ASP A 10 5.69 10.95 7.36
CA ASP A 10 5.05 10.75 6.06
C ASP A 10 5.88 11.37 4.90
N ASP A 11 6.76 12.35 5.18
CA ASP A 11 7.67 12.95 4.19
C ASP A 11 8.93 12.09 3.97
N ALA A 12 9.32 11.28 4.96
CA ALA A 12 10.52 10.44 4.94
C ALA A 12 10.21 8.98 4.56
N ASN A 13 9.22 8.75 3.70
CA ASN A 13 8.79 7.39 3.36
C ASN A 13 9.84 6.68 2.50
N LEU A 14 10.00 5.38 2.74
CA LEU A 14 10.80 4.54 1.86
C LEU A 14 9.96 4.19 0.61
N VAL A 15 10.28 4.84 -0.50
CA VAL A 15 9.66 4.54 -1.80
C VAL A 15 10.48 3.48 -2.51
N LEU A 16 9.84 2.40 -2.95
CA LEU A 16 10.49 1.30 -3.67
C LEU A 16 9.88 1.15 -5.06
N SER A 17 10.73 1.20 -6.07
CA SER A 17 10.38 0.75 -7.42
C SER A 17 11.01 -0.61 -7.66
N LEU A 18 10.19 -1.58 -8.05
CA LEU A 18 10.63 -2.94 -8.33
C LEU A 18 9.88 -3.51 -9.52
N THR A 19 10.45 -4.54 -10.13
CA THR A 19 9.84 -5.23 -11.27
C THR A 19 9.52 -6.66 -10.85
N LEU A 20 8.28 -7.08 -11.12
CA LEU A 20 7.82 -8.44 -10.90
C LEU A 20 7.32 -9.01 -12.25
N GLY A 21 8.09 -9.93 -12.83
CA GLY A 21 7.91 -10.31 -14.23
C GLY A 21 8.28 -9.14 -15.15
N GLU A 22 7.37 -8.73 -16.03
CA GLU A 22 7.51 -7.50 -16.83
C GLU A 22 6.73 -6.30 -16.25
N SER A 23 6.03 -6.49 -15.13
CA SER A 23 5.24 -5.42 -14.51
C SER A 23 6.06 -4.60 -13.53
N SER A 24 5.98 -3.29 -13.68
CA SER A 24 6.57 -2.32 -12.78
C SER A 24 5.65 -2.04 -11.59
N ILE A 25 6.18 -2.15 -10.37
CA ILE A 25 5.46 -1.93 -9.12
C ILE A 25 6.15 -0.77 -8.38
N LEU A 26 5.36 0.24 -7.99
CA LEU A 26 5.82 1.34 -7.16
C LEU A 26 5.11 1.28 -5.80
N LEU A 27 5.88 1.02 -4.74
CA LEU A 27 5.45 1.06 -3.35
C LEU A 27 5.74 2.46 -2.80
N MET A 28 4.71 3.24 -2.50
CA MET A 28 4.87 4.62 -2.01
C MET A 28 4.54 4.79 -0.53
N GLY A 29 3.89 3.80 0.09
CA GLY A 29 3.36 3.97 1.45
C GLY A 29 2.38 5.14 1.52
N ASP A 30 2.39 5.86 2.64
CA ASP A 30 1.64 7.08 2.92
C ASP A 30 2.43 8.36 2.59
N LEU A 31 3.26 8.33 1.53
CA LEU A 31 4.06 9.48 1.11
C LEU A 31 3.19 10.74 0.98
N SER A 32 3.63 11.83 1.62
CA SER A 32 2.93 13.10 1.64
C SER A 32 2.86 13.77 0.26
N ARG A 33 2.08 14.84 0.16
CA ARG A 33 1.98 15.64 -1.07
C ARG A 33 3.32 16.23 -1.47
N GLU A 34 4.06 16.75 -0.49
CA GLU A 34 5.39 17.33 -0.65
C GLU A 34 6.36 16.27 -1.17
N GLY A 35 6.36 15.07 -0.56
CA GLY A 35 7.17 13.94 -1.01
C GLY A 35 6.83 13.49 -2.43
N LEU A 36 5.55 13.48 -2.81
CA LEU A 36 5.11 13.17 -4.18
C LEU A 36 5.63 14.21 -5.21
N ILE A 37 5.61 15.50 -4.84
CA ILE A 37 6.15 16.57 -5.70
C ILE A 37 7.65 16.40 -5.88
N GLU A 38 8.39 16.13 -4.79
CA GLU A 38 9.84 15.90 -4.85
C GLU A 38 10.18 14.66 -5.70
N LEU A 39 9.46 13.55 -5.49
CA LEU A 39 9.62 12.32 -6.27
C LEU A 39 9.35 12.56 -7.77
N GLY A 40 8.27 13.29 -8.08
CA GLY A 40 7.91 13.64 -9.46
C GLY A 40 8.96 14.54 -10.13
N ASN A 41 9.51 15.50 -9.40
CA ASN A 41 10.56 16.39 -9.91
C ASN A 41 11.89 15.64 -10.13
N ALA A 42 12.24 14.73 -9.23
CA ALA A 42 13.46 13.92 -9.34
C ALA A 42 13.37 12.87 -10.46
N HIS A 43 12.18 12.34 -10.71
CA HIS A 43 11.94 11.25 -11.67
C HIS A 43 10.75 11.55 -12.60
N PRO A 44 10.87 12.53 -13.53
CA PRO A 44 9.76 12.98 -14.39
C PRO A 44 9.27 11.92 -15.39
N ALA A 45 10.09 10.89 -15.66
CA ALA A 45 9.74 9.77 -16.54
C ALA A 45 9.23 8.54 -15.77
N LEU A 46 9.02 8.65 -14.45
CA LEU A 46 8.57 7.54 -13.62
C LEU A 46 7.21 7.03 -14.10
N LYS A 47 7.10 5.72 -14.29
CA LYS A 47 5.88 4.99 -14.64
C LYS A 47 5.79 3.75 -13.76
N ALA A 48 4.56 3.31 -13.50
CA ALA A 48 4.32 2.09 -12.74
C ALA A 48 3.03 1.43 -13.24
N ASP A 49 3.06 0.13 -13.54
CA ASP A 49 1.87 -0.64 -13.86
C ASP A 49 0.98 -0.83 -12.62
N VAL A 50 1.61 -1.02 -11.47
CA VAL A 50 0.96 -1.17 -10.17
C VAL A 50 1.47 -0.09 -9.22
N LEU A 51 0.54 0.69 -8.67
CA LEU A 51 0.81 1.68 -7.64
C LEU A 51 0.26 1.19 -6.30
N VAL A 52 1.11 1.09 -5.28
CA VAL A 52 0.68 0.72 -3.92
C VAL A 52 0.84 1.93 -3.01
N VAL A 53 -0.27 2.33 -2.39
CA VAL A 53 -0.34 3.48 -1.49
C VAL A 53 -1.00 3.08 -0.18
N ASN A 54 -0.64 3.75 0.90
CA ASN A 54 -1.36 3.68 2.15
C ASN A 54 -2.28 4.91 2.25
N ARG A 55 -3.44 4.71 2.86
CA ARG A 55 -4.32 5.82 3.23
C ARG A 55 -3.55 6.75 4.20
N PRO A 56 -3.29 8.02 3.82
CA PRO A 56 -2.52 8.93 4.65
C PRO A 56 -3.25 9.22 5.96
N ARG A 57 -2.51 9.55 7.03
CA ARG A 57 -3.13 9.87 8.33
C ARG A 57 -3.97 11.14 8.27
N LYS A 58 -3.46 12.16 7.57
CA LYS A 58 -4.13 13.43 7.32
C LYS A 58 -5.26 13.26 6.31
N ASN A 59 -6.27 14.12 6.41
CA ASN A 59 -7.40 14.13 5.47
C ASN A 59 -7.06 14.86 4.15
N ASP A 60 -5.80 14.83 3.73
CA ASP A 60 -5.36 15.45 2.49
C ASP A 60 -5.89 14.65 1.32
N PRO A 61 -6.50 15.29 0.30
CA PRO A 61 -7.05 14.56 -0.84
C PRO A 61 -5.95 13.85 -1.62
N PRO A 62 -6.24 12.72 -2.28
CA PRO A 62 -5.28 12.06 -3.15
C PRO A 62 -4.88 12.99 -4.29
N ASN A 63 -3.59 12.99 -4.65
CA ASN A 63 -3.10 13.76 -5.80
C ASN A 63 -3.34 13.00 -7.11
N ILE A 64 -4.61 12.94 -7.53
CA ILE A 64 -5.07 12.17 -8.69
C ILE A 64 -4.28 12.52 -9.95
N TYR A 65 -4.03 13.81 -10.19
CA TYR A 65 -3.28 14.25 -11.37
C TYR A 65 -1.89 13.62 -11.45
N TRP A 66 -1.15 13.63 -10.34
CA TRP A 66 0.18 13.03 -10.29
C TRP A 66 0.11 11.49 -10.37
N MET A 67 -0.85 10.88 -9.68
CA MET A 67 -1.06 9.43 -9.74
C MET A 67 -1.40 8.96 -11.17
N ASP A 68 -2.21 9.72 -11.91
CA ASP A 68 -2.56 9.43 -13.30
C ASP A 68 -1.36 9.59 -14.25
N GLN A 69 -0.44 10.52 -13.95
CA GLN A 69 0.82 10.66 -14.71
C GLN A 69 1.71 9.42 -14.60
N LEU A 70 1.62 8.61 -13.55
CA LEU A 70 2.34 7.34 -13.47
C LEU A 70 1.76 6.28 -14.44
N SER A 71 0.57 6.54 -14.99
CA SER A 71 -0.19 5.66 -15.88
C SER A 71 -0.46 4.26 -15.33
N PRO A 72 -0.93 4.13 -14.07
CA PRO A 72 -1.14 2.83 -13.43
C PRO A 72 -2.31 2.06 -14.05
N LYS A 73 -2.13 0.75 -14.21
CA LYS A 73 -3.23 -0.18 -14.54
C LYS A 73 -4.00 -0.57 -13.28
N LEU A 74 -3.30 -0.66 -12.15
CA LEU A 74 -3.84 -1.03 -10.84
C LEU A 74 -3.31 -0.09 -9.76
N ILE A 75 -4.21 0.45 -8.93
CA ILE A 75 -3.87 1.11 -7.67
C ILE A 75 -4.37 0.24 -6.52
N ILE A 76 -3.49 -0.10 -5.59
CA ILE A 76 -3.79 -0.82 -4.37
C ILE A 76 -3.69 0.15 -3.20
N VAL A 77 -4.79 0.33 -2.48
CA VAL A 77 -4.86 1.17 -1.29
C VAL A 77 -4.87 0.27 -0.06
N THR A 78 -3.90 0.49 0.83
CA THR A 78 -3.78 -0.25 2.09
C THR A 78 -3.91 0.68 3.31
N GLY A 79 -3.93 0.11 4.52
CA GLY A 79 -4.03 0.88 5.77
C GLY A 79 -5.43 1.38 6.13
N ILE A 80 -6.47 0.95 5.40
CA ILE A 80 -7.88 1.17 5.75
C ILE A 80 -8.37 -0.02 6.58
N GLU A 81 -9.01 0.26 7.72
CA GLU A 81 -9.63 -0.78 8.57
C GLU A 81 -10.76 -1.50 7.84
N GLN A 82 -10.93 -2.79 8.14
CA GLN A 82 -11.90 -3.62 7.42
C GLN A 82 -13.33 -3.09 7.57
N GLY A 83 -14.04 -2.93 6.44
CA GLY A 83 -15.44 -2.49 6.42
C GLY A 83 -15.65 -1.00 6.72
N ARG A 84 -14.58 -0.22 6.88
CA ARG A 84 -14.67 1.23 7.08
C ARG A 84 -14.88 1.94 5.75
N LYS A 85 -15.93 2.76 5.66
CA LYS A 85 -16.07 3.74 4.58
C LYS A 85 -15.02 4.83 4.77
N ASP A 86 -14.31 5.18 3.70
CA ASP A 86 -13.26 6.19 3.73
C ASP A 86 -13.45 7.20 2.58
N ARG A 87 -13.60 8.49 2.94
CA ARG A 87 -13.82 9.59 1.99
C ARG A 87 -12.62 9.87 1.10
N TRP A 88 -11.42 9.49 1.53
CA TRP A 88 -10.22 9.59 0.70
C TRP A 88 -10.32 8.55 -0.42
N MET A 89 -10.73 7.33 -0.09
CA MET A 89 -10.97 6.27 -1.07
C MET A 89 -12.10 6.60 -2.05
N GLU A 90 -13.17 7.27 -1.61
CA GLU A 90 -14.27 7.74 -2.48
C GLU A 90 -13.78 8.69 -3.59
N GLN A 91 -12.67 9.38 -3.42
CA GLN A 91 -12.09 10.28 -4.43
C GLN A 91 -11.27 9.53 -5.49
N LEU A 92 -10.88 8.29 -5.23
CA LEU A 92 -10.13 7.44 -6.17
C LEU A 92 -11.05 6.64 -7.10
N HIS A 93 -12.14 7.25 -7.57
CA HIS A 93 -13.04 6.58 -8.51
C HIS A 93 -12.30 6.31 -9.84
N PRO A 94 -12.52 5.15 -10.52
CA PRO A 94 -11.83 4.83 -11.78
C PRO A 94 -11.95 5.90 -12.87
N GLU A 95 -13.04 6.66 -12.89
CA GLU A 95 -13.25 7.78 -13.83
C GLU A 95 -12.32 8.98 -13.60
N ALA A 96 -11.67 9.04 -12.45
CA ALA A 96 -10.69 10.07 -12.14
C ALA A 96 -9.34 9.84 -12.86
N PHE A 97 -9.16 8.67 -13.48
CA PHE A 97 -7.93 8.26 -14.15
C PHE A 97 -8.16 8.10 -15.66
N SER A 98 -7.22 8.61 -16.46
CA SER A 98 -7.28 8.53 -17.92
C SER A 98 -7.11 7.10 -18.44
N SER A 99 -6.42 6.24 -17.69
CA SER A 99 -6.01 4.89 -18.10
C SER A 99 -7.01 3.76 -17.80
N ARG A 100 -8.27 4.04 -17.43
CA ARG A 100 -9.22 3.02 -16.92
C ARG A 100 -8.63 2.22 -15.75
N THR A 101 -7.92 2.92 -14.88
CA THR A 101 -7.21 2.33 -13.74
C THR A 101 -8.18 1.61 -12.81
N ILE A 102 -7.83 0.39 -12.43
CA ILE A 102 -8.56 -0.36 -11.41
C ILE A 102 -8.07 0.11 -10.04
N VAL A 103 -8.99 0.44 -9.13
CA VAL A 103 -8.64 0.75 -7.74
C VAL A 103 -9.13 -0.34 -6.80
N TRP A 104 -8.20 -0.85 -5.98
CA TRP A 104 -8.42 -1.92 -5.03
C TRP A 104 -8.16 -1.44 -3.60
N ASP A 105 -9.23 -1.30 -2.82
CA ASP A 105 -9.17 -1.02 -1.40
C ASP A 105 -9.09 -2.33 -0.61
N THR A 106 -7.95 -2.60 0.03
CA THR A 106 -7.77 -3.82 0.83
C THR A 106 -8.55 -3.80 2.14
N GLY A 107 -8.94 -2.63 2.65
CA GLY A 107 -9.84 -2.51 3.80
C GLY A 107 -11.26 -2.97 3.46
N ALA A 108 -11.77 -2.60 2.29
CA ALA A 108 -13.09 -3.06 1.86
C ALA A 108 -13.08 -4.50 1.34
N LYS A 109 -12.03 -4.91 0.59
CA LYS A 109 -12.03 -6.14 -0.21
C LYS A 109 -11.15 -7.26 0.34
N GLY A 110 -10.42 -7.01 1.43
CA GLY A 110 -9.46 -7.97 1.99
C GLY A 110 -8.11 -7.96 1.26
N SER A 111 -7.28 -8.96 1.58
CA SER A 111 -5.94 -9.08 1.01
C SER A 111 -5.99 -9.52 -0.45
N ILE A 112 -4.87 -9.34 -1.15
CA ILE A 112 -4.71 -9.78 -2.53
C ILE A 112 -3.38 -10.49 -2.69
N GLU A 113 -3.32 -11.39 -3.65
CA GLU A 113 -2.08 -11.96 -4.15
C GLU A 113 -1.81 -11.43 -5.55
N LEU A 114 -0.58 -11.01 -5.78
CA LEU A 114 -0.08 -10.62 -7.10
C LEU A 114 0.81 -11.74 -7.62
N VAL A 115 0.33 -12.43 -8.65
CA VAL A 115 1.08 -13.50 -9.31
C VAL A 115 1.57 -12.98 -10.65
N ALA A 116 2.88 -12.92 -10.83
CA ALA A 116 3.48 -12.61 -12.13
C ALA A 116 3.99 -13.89 -12.80
N SER A 117 3.72 -14.01 -14.10
CA SER A 117 4.23 -15.09 -14.93
C SER A 117 4.52 -14.52 -16.32
N GLY A 118 5.79 -14.22 -16.61
CA GLY A 118 6.19 -13.55 -17.84
C GLY A 118 5.63 -12.13 -17.90
N ASP A 119 4.87 -11.84 -18.96
CA ASP A 119 4.18 -10.56 -19.21
C ASP A 119 2.85 -10.43 -18.47
N MET A 120 2.33 -11.54 -17.93
CA MET A 120 1.05 -11.56 -17.23
C MET A 120 1.22 -11.20 -15.76
N LEU A 121 0.45 -10.21 -15.30
CA LEU A 121 0.20 -9.96 -13.89
C LEU A 121 -1.26 -10.31 -13.56
N LYS A 122 -1.44 -11.29 -12.67
CA LYS A 122 -2.75 -11.72 -12.18
C LYS A 122 -2.95 -11.22 -10.75
N VAL A 123 -4.08 -10.56 -10.52
CA VAL A 123 -4.56 -10.18 -9.19
C VAL A 123 -5.54 -11.25 -8.73
N ILE A 124 -5.25 -11.91 -7.61
CA ILE A 124 -6.12 -12.91 -7.01
C ILE A 124 -6.66 -12.31 -5.71
N PRO A 125 -7.96 -12.00 -5.63
CA PRO A 125 -8.59 -11.59 -4.38
C PRO A 125 -8.52 -12.74 -3.39
N ASN A 126 -7.95 -12.47 -2.22
CA ASN A 126 -8.10 -13.34 -1.08
C ASN A 126 -9.13 -12.67 -0.20
N GLU A 127 -10.33 -13.25 -0.13
CA GLU A 127 -11.22 -12.92 0.98
C GLU A 127 -10.44 -13.30 2.24
N GLY A 128 -9.83 -12.29 2.88
CA GLY A 128 -9.03 -12.50 4.06
C GLY A 128 -9.84 -13.28 5.09
N PRO A 129 -9.21 -13.96 6.06
CA PRO A 129 -9.96 -14.58 7.13
C PRO A 129 -10.87 -13.51 7.75
N SER A 130 -12.19 -13.71 7.69
CA SER A 130 -13.15 -12.92 8.45
C SER A 130 -12.82 -13.10 9.93
N LEU A 131 -11.94 -12.26 10.47
CA LEU A 131 -11.74 -12.12 11.91
C LEU A 131 -12.96 -11.40 12.47
N LEU A 132 -14.14 -12.04 12.39
CA LEU A 132 -15.20 -11.82 13.34
C LEU A 132 -14.67 -12.32 14.68
N MET A 133 -13.88 -11.48 15.35
CA MET A 133 -13.69 -11.62 16.78
C MET A 133 -15.05 -11.35 17.43
N ASP A 134 -15.81 -12.41 17.70
CA ASP A 134 -16.91 -12.34 18.65
C ASP A 134 -16.31 -11.95 20.01
N PRO A 135 -16.60 -10.76 20.56
CA PRO A 135 -16.06 -10.33 21.85
C PRO A 135 -16.45 -11.29 22.99
N ARG A 136 -17.39 -12.21 22.76
CA ARG A 136 -17.89 -13.18 23.73
C ARG A 136 -17.19 -14.54 23.69
N LYS A 137 -16.20 -14.74 22.80
CA LYS A 137 -15.35 -15.95 22.77
C LYS A 137 -13.88 -15.65 23.07
N SER A 138 -13.64 -14.90 24.15
CA SER A 138 -12.38 -15.03 24.90
C SER A 138 -12.41 -16.34 25.71
N THR A 139 -12.21 -17.47 25.04
CA THR A 139 -11.84 -18.72 25.73
C THR A 139 -10.33 -18.87 25.68
N SER A 140 -9.73 -18.57 26.83
CA SER A 140 -8.39 -18.98 27.28
C SER A 140 -7.80 -20.16 26.50
N SER A 141 -6.73 -19.90 25.75
CA SER A 141 -5.84 -20.93 25.24
C SER A 141 -4.40 -20.48 25.49
N ASN A 142 -3.93 -20.70 26.72
CA ASN A 142 -2.51 -20.71 27.05
C ASN A 142 -1.87 -21.88 26.28
N HIS A 143 -1.40 -21.66 25.05
CA HIS A 143 -0.59 -22.64 24.32
C HIS A 143 0.28 -22.00 23.22
N PHE A 144 1.01 -20.93 23.55
CA PHE A 144 2.23 -20.53 22.82
C PHE A 144 3.18 -19.84 23.78
N ALA A 145 3.69 -20.62 24.75
CA ALA A 145 4.89 -20.30 25.48
C ALA A 145 5.76 -21.56 25.46
N GLN A 146 6.69 -21.62 24.51
CA GLN A 146 8.01 -22.27 24.56
C GLN A 146 8.55 -22.47 23.14
N VAL A 147 9.88 -22.53 23.04
CA VAL A 147 10.74 -22.63 21.84
C VAL A 147 11.11 -21.24 21.26
N ASN A 148 12.32 -20.69 21.37
CA ASN A 148 13.63 -21.22 21.77
C ASN A 148 14.56 -20.05 22.20
N GLU A 149 14.86 -19.93 23.49
CA GLU A 149 16.09 -19.29 23.97
C GLU A 149 17.09 -20.39 24.33
N ARG A 150 17.78 -20.97 23.34
CA ARG A 150 19.04 -21.72 23.54
C ARG A 150 19.83 -21.77 22.23
N SER A 151 20.58 -20.73 21.96
CA SER A 151 21.80 -20.77 21.13
C SER A 151 22.66 -19.54 21.44
N ALA A 152 23.06 -19.42 22.70
CA ALA A 152 24.17 -18.57 23.10
C ALA A 152 24.90 -19.30 24.22
N GLN A 153 25.95 -20.02 23.81
CA GLN A 153 27.09 -20.58 24.57
C GLN A 153 27.38 -22.01 24.11
N GLN A 154 28.27 -22.14 23.11
CA GLN A 154 29.43 -23.04 23.18
C GLN A 154 30.33 -22.79 21.95
N PHE A 155 31.55 -22.33 22.26
CA PHE A 155 32.73 -22.00 21.43
C PHE A 155 32.69 -20.69 20.63
#